data_AF-A0A955EGU1-F1
#
_entry.id   AF-A0A955EGU1-F1
#
_cell.length_a   1.000
_cell.length_b   1.000
_cell.length_c   1.000
_cell.angle_alpha   90.00
_cell.angle_beta   90.00
_cell.angle_gamma   90.00
#
_symmetry.space_group_name_H-M   'P 1'
#
loop_
_entity.id
_entity.type
_entity.pdbx_description
1 polymer ?
#
loop_
_entity_poly.entity_id
_entity_poly.type
_entity_poly.pdbx_seq_one_letter_code
_entity_poly.pdbx_strand_id
1 'polypeptide(L)'
;PVVALNFLVSVGAVATDFTVTSASLGFPVYDPAFATASASTTVTDNNGDGASLTGNFPGGGAYRAFYNDPGSVPGTGTVFGTLVGDTSAGAWGSASTSDTTGPFSLVGVPVTSMSAQWKFGVDAFSSASGTSVFTIPAPGTAFALGVLGLPCVRRRRHA
;
A
#
# COMPACT_ATOMS: atom_id res chain seq x y z
N PRO A 1 -13.65 -1.04 4.82
CA PRO A 1 -12.98 0.26 5.00
C PRO A 1 -11.79 0.35 4.03
N VAL A 2 -11.47 1.57 3.60
CA VAL A 2 -10.39 1.85 2.65
C VAL A 2 -9.58 3.02 3.18
N VAL A 3 -8.26 2.91 3.13
CA VAL A 3 -7.33 4.02 3.36
C VAL A 3 -6.55 4.23 2.06
N ALA A 4 -6.66 5.42 1.49
CA ALA A 4 -5.84 5.85 0.36
C ALA A 4 -4.95 7.00 0.81
N LEU A 5 -3.64 6.89 0.59
CA LEU A 5 -2.67 7.88 1.01
C LEU A 5 -1.72 8.21 -0.15
N ASN A 6 -1.78 9.44 -0.62
CA ASN A 6 -1.04 9.89 -1.80
C ASN A 6 -0.18 11.11 -1.45
N PHE A 7 0.91 11.30 -2.18
CA PHE A 7 1.76 12.47 -2.04
C PHE A 7 2.34 12.92 -3.39
N LEU A 8 2.74 14.19 -3.43
CA LEU A 8 3.61 14.77 -4.45
C LEU A 8 4.52 15.77 -3.74
N VAL A 9 5.83 15.59 -3.90
CA VAL A 9 6.85 16.44 -3.29
C VAL A 9 7.89 16.84 -4.33
N SER A 10 8.48 18.01 -4.14
CA SER A 10 9.66 18.47 -4.89
C SER A 10 10.69 18.93 -3.87
N VAL A 11 11.92 18.45 -4.02
CA VAL A 11 13.00 18.66 -3.07
C VAL A 11 13.93 19.74 -3.59
N GLY A 12 14.34 20.64 -2.70
CA GLY A 12 15.31 21.69 -3.01
C GLY A 12 16.74 21.17 -3.01
N ALA A 13 17.69 22.01 -2.63
CA ALA A 13 19.12 21.70 -2.73
C ALA A 13 19.65 20.62 -1.76
N VAL A 14 18.80 20.08 -0.88
CA VAL A 14 19.20 19.11 0.15
C VAL A 14 18.24 17.92 0.12
N ALA A 15 18.79 16.71 0.00
CA ALA A 15 18.02 15.48 0.08
C ALA A 15 17.18 15.46 1.37
N THR A 16 15.92 15.06 1.25
CA THR A 16 14.93 15.24 2.32
C THR A 16 14.18 13.96 2.59
N ASP A 17 14.07 13.59 3.87
CA ASP A 17 13.23 12.50 4.34
C ASP A 17 11.80 12.98 4.60
N PHE A 18 10.84 12.19 4.14
CA PHE A 18 9.42 12.42 4.34
C PHE A 18 8.80 11.28 5.14
N THR A 19 7.85 11.65 6.01
CA THR A 19 6.93 10.71 6.64
C THR A 19 5.52 11.25 6.45
N VAL A 20 4.69 10.50 5.73
CA VAL A 20 3.28 10.84 5.49
C VAL A 20 2.46 9.73 6.13
N THR A 21 1.60 10.08 7.09
CA THR A 21 0.83 9.09 7.86
C THR A 21 -0.65 9.41 7.77
N SER A 22 -1.49 8.40 7.54
CA SER A 22 -2.94 8.56 7.62
C SER A 22 -3.41 8.69 9.06
N ALA A 23 -4.67 9.05 9.26
CA ALA A 23 -5.34 8.76 10.54
C ALA A 23 -5.55 7.24 10.72
N SER A 24 -5.79 6.82 11.96
CA SER A 24 -6.21 5.45 12.29
C SER A 24 -7.72 5.37 12.10
N LEU A 25 -8.16 4.56 11.14
CA LEU A 25 -9.57 4.37 10.84
C LEU A 25 -10.10 3.17 11.63
N GLY A 26 -10.94 3.44 12.62
CA GLY A 26 -11.64 2.40 13.40
C GLY A 26 -12.93 1.93 12.73
N PHE A 27 -13.28 0.66 12.95
CA PHE A 27 -14.50 0.01 12.44
C PHE A 27 -14.93 -1.15 13.36
N PRO A 28 -16.16 -1.69 13.22
CA PRO A 28 -16.59 -2.87 13.96
C PRO A 28 -15.63 -4.05 13.76
N VAL A 29 -15.54 -4.95 14.74
CA VAL A 29 -14.64 -6.12 14.68
C VAL A 29 -14.95 -6.96 13.43
N TYR A 30 -13.94 -7.18 12.60
CA TYR A 30 -13.99 -8.10 11.47
C TYR A 30 -13.23 -9.38 11.80
N ASP A 31 -13.94 -10.51 11.81
CA ASP A 31 -13.38 -11.84 12.05
C ASP A 31 -14.23 -12.90 11.30
N PRO A 32 -13.70 -13.59 10.27
CA PRO A 32 -12.37 -13.42 9.70
C PRO A 32 -12.22 -12.10 8.93
N ALA A 33 -11.01 -11.52 8.96
CA ALA A 33 -10.66 -10.36 8.15
C ALA A 33 -9.80 -10.77 6.95
N PHE A 34 -10.09 -10.18 5.79
CA PHE A 34 -9.28 -10.27 4.59
C PHE A 34 -8.77 -8.88 4.23
N ALA A 35 -7.57 -8.79 3.66
CA ALA A 35 -7.00 -7.51 3.30
C ALA A 35 -6.15 -7.58 2.02
N THR A 36 -5.99 -6.44 1.35
CA THR A 36 -5.03 -6.24 0.26
C THR A 36 -4.54 -4.80 0.28
N ALA A 37 -3.28 -4.60 -0.10
CA ALA A 37 -2.67 -3.31 -0.26
C ALA A 37 -1.91 -3.22 -1.59
N SER A 38 -1.96 -2.06 -2.22
CA SER A 38 -1.11 -1.72 -3.37
C SER A 38 -0.54 -0.32 -3.21
N ALA A 39 0.64 -0.13 -3.76
CA ALA A 39 1.32 1.16 -3.77
C ALA A 39 2.17 1.32 -5.03
N SER A 40 2.37 2.56 -5.44
CA SER A 40 3.28 2.90 -6.53
C SER A 40 3.93 4.24 -6.26
N THR A 41 5.19 4.37 -6.69
CA THR A 41 5.96 5.61 -6.65
C THR A 41 6.42 5.99 -8.04
N THR A 42 6.69 7.27 -8.23
CA THR A 42 7.43 7.80 -9.37
C THR A 42 8.42 8.83 -8.86
N VAL A 43 9.66 8.77 -9.34
CA VAL A 43 10.68 9.78 -9.10
C VAL A 43 11.09 10.42 -10.43
N THR A 44 11.36 11.72 -10.42
CA THR A 44 11.79 12.51 -11.58
C THR A 44 13.00 13.34 -11.21
N ASP A 45 14.03 13.27 -12.04
CA ASP A 45 15.19 14.15 -12.00
C ASP A 45 14.87 15.48 -12.70
N ASN A 46 15.14 16.60 -12.02
CA ASN A 46 14.88 17.94 -12.54
C ASN A 46 16.16 18.76 -12.81
N ASN A 47 17.35 18.20 -12.60
CA ASN A 47 18.64 18.90 -12.74
C ASN A 47 19.72 18.11 -13.51
N GLY A 48 19.46 16.85 -13.86
CA GLY A 48 20.30 16.09 -14.78
C GLY A 48 21.38 15.23 -14.12
N ASP A 49 21.37 15.06 -12.80
CA ASP A 49 22.30 14.20 -12.05
C ASP A 49 21.69 12.85 -11.64
N GLY A 50 20.45 12.58 -12.04
CA GLY A 50 19.67 11.43 -11.64
C GLY A 50 18.79 11.73 -10.42
N ALA A 51 17.90 10.79 -10.10
CA ALA A 51 17.00 10.94 -8.97
C ALA A 51 16.76 9.61 -8.30
N SER A 52 16.72 9.59 -6.97
CA SER A 52 16.27 8.42 -6.22
C SER A 52 15.20 8.76 -5.19
N LEU A 53 14.31 7.79 -5.00
CA LEU A 53 13.45 7.65 -3.84
C LEU A 53 13.87 6.39 -3.11
N THR A 54 14.29 6.54 -1.85
CA THR A 54 14.75 5.42 -1.00
C THR A 54 13.71 5.13 0.07
N GLY A 55 13.34 3.86 0.22
CA GLY A 55 12.38 3.43 1.24
C GLY A 55 13.02 3.31 2.63
N ASN A 56 12.48 4.04 3.62
CA ASN A 56 13.08 4.16 4.96
C ASN A 56 12.46 3.22 6.01
N PHE A 57 11.73 2.18 5.58
CA PHE A 57 11.29 1.12 6.47
C PHE A 57 12.35 0.00 6.60
N PRO A 58 12.43 -0.68 7.77
CA PRO A 58 13.26 -1.87 7.92
C PRO A 58 12.98 -2.91 6.83
N GLY A 59 14.03 -3.40 6.17
CA GLY A 59 13.94 -4.36 5.07
C GLY A 59 13.89 -3.75 3.67
N GLY A 60 13.86 -2.42 3.55
CA GLY A 60 13.69 -1.72 2.29
C GLY A 60 12.21 -1.65 1.91
N GLY A 61 11.72 -0.43 1.72
CA GLY A 61 10.32 -0.19 1.38
C GLY A 61 9.87 1.22 1.78
N ALA A 62 9.05 1.84 0.94
CA ALA A 62 8.58 3.21 1.13
C ALA A 62 7.17 3.28 1.72
N TYR A 63 6.37 2.23 1.57
CA TYR A 63 4.97 2.17 2.04
C TYR A 63 4.74 1.03 3.04
N ARG A 64 3.94 1.30 4.07
CA ARG A 64 3.38 0.26 4.95
C ARG A 64 1.89 0.44 5.17
N ALA A 65 1.20 -0.69 5.17
CA ALA A 65 -0.18 -0.82 5.64
C ALA A 65 -0.19 -1.48 7.03
N PHE A 66 -1.00 -0.96 7.94
CA PHE A 66 -1.07 -1.42 9.33
C PHE A 66 -2.51 -1.76 9.71
N TYR A 67 -2.68 -2.76 10.57
CA TYR A 67 -3.96 -3.09 11.18
C TYR A 67 -3.83 -3.15 12.71
N ASN A 68 -4.94 -2.95 13.41
CA ASN A 68 -5.01 -2.97 14.88
C ASN A 68 -4.02 -1.99 15.55
N ASP A 69 -4.10 -0.72 15.15
CA ASP A 69 -3.33 0.38 15.74
C ASP A 69 -3.58 0.53 17.26
N PRO A 70 -2.57 0.32 18.12
CA PRO A 70 -2.69 0.47 19.57
C PRO A 70 -3.12 1.88 19.95
N GLY A 71 -4.17 1.99 20.78
CA GLY A 71 -4.68 3.29 21.23
C GLY A 71 -5.11 4.21 20.09
N SER A 72 -5.39 3.67 18.89
CA SER A 72 -5.66 4.45 17.67
C SER A 72 -4.49 5.36 17.23
N VAL A 73 -3.25 5.03 17.61
CA VAL A 73 -2.06 5.76 17.17
C VAL A 73 -1.64 5.24 15.77
N PRO A 74 -1.76 6.03 14.69
CA PRO A 74 -1.52 5.53 13.34
C PRO A 74 -0.08 5.09 13.09
N GLY A 75 0.13 4.06 12.27
CA GLY A 75 1.47 3.58 11.92
C GLY A 75 2.17 2.80 13.03
N THR A 76 1.44 2.39 14.07
CA THR A 76 1.98 1.60 15.20
C THR A 76 1.33 0.22 15.36
N GLY A 77 0.32 -0.09 14.54
CA GLY A 77 -0.28 -1.42 14.45
C GLY A 77 0.64 -2.50 13.89
N THR A 78 0.08 -3.69 13.73
CA THR A 78 0.76 -4.79 13.08
C THR A 78 0.87 -4.51 11.59
N VAL A 79 2.06 -4.70 11.02
CA VAL A 79 2.31 -4.50 9.59
C VAL A 79 1.59 -5.60 8.80
N PHE A 80 0.67 -5.19 7.92
CA PHE A 80 0.07 -6.08 6.93
C PHE A 80 1.03 -6.34 5.77
N GLY A 81 1.65 -5.29 5.26
CA GLY A 81 2.61 -5.36 4.16
C GLY A 81 3.53 -4.16 4.14
N THR A 82 4.78 -4.39 3.70
CA THR A 82 5.73 -3.34 3.32
C THR A 82 5.88 -3.43 1.81
N LEU A 83 5.61 -2.34 1.10
CA LEU A 83 5.56 -2.30 -0.36
C LEU A 83 6.45 -1.22 -0.92
N VAL A 84 6.79 -1.40 -2.20
CA VAL A 84 7.54 -0.46 -3.04
C VAL A 84 8.93 -0.19 -2.50
N GLY A 85 9.91 -0.85 -3.09
CA GLY A 85 11.32 -0.60 -2.81
C GLY A 85 11.84 0.71 -3.42
N ASP A 86 13.16 0.84 -3.39
CA ASP A 86 13.84 2.00 -3.93
C ASP A 86 13.55 2.18 -5.42
N THR A 87 13.42 3.43 -5.85
CA THR A 87 13.15 3.78 -7.25
C THR A 87 14.16 4.81 -7.69
N SER A 88 14.83 4.57 -8.81
CA SER A 88 15.85 5.47 -9.34
C SER A 88 15.63 5.79 -10.81
N ALA A 89 15.75 7.06 -11.17
CA ALA A 89 15.76 7.54 -12.54
C ALA A 89 17.16 8.02 -12.93
N GLY A 90 17.51 7.85 -14.21
CA GLY A 90 18.72 8.44 -14.78
C GLY A 90 18.57 9.94 -15.03
N ALA A 91 19.64 10.56 -15.55
CA ALA A 91 19.68 11.98 -15.86
C ALA A 91 18.49 12.46 -16.72
N TRP A 92 17.80 13.50 -16.28
CA TRP A 92 16.59 14.09 -16.89
C TRP A 92 15.44 13.10 -17.07
N GLY A 93 15.48 11.97 -16.36
CA GLY A 93 14.55 10.88 -16.50
C GLY A 93 13.48 10.85 -15.41
N SER A 94 12.49 9.98 -15.64
CA SER A 94 11.56 9.53 -14.60
C SER A 94 11.57 8.01 -14.53
N ALA A 95 11.34 7.48 -13.35
CA ALA A 95 11.17 6.05 -13.12
C ALA A 95 10.02 5.81 -12.15
N SER A 96 9.29 4.72 -12.39
CA SER A 96 8.15 4.33 -11.57
C SER A 96 8.32 2.88 -11.11
N THR A 97 7.91 2.62 -9.87
CA THR A 97 7.85 1.29 -9.29
C THR A 97 6.46 1.08 -8.72
N SER A 98 5.95 -0.14 -8.79
CA SER A 98 4.67 -0.52 -8.18
C SER A 98 4.79 -1.89 -7.53
N ASP A 99 3.99 -2.09 -6.49
CA ASP A 99 3.98 -3.32 -5.71
C ASP A 99 2.59 -3.54 -5.09
N THR A 100 2.27 -4.80 -4.80
CA THR A 100 1.00 -5.24 -4.25
C THR A 100 1.17 -6.46 -3.37
N THR A 101 0.40 -6.56 -2.30
CA THR A 101 0.29 -7.80 -1.51
C THR A 101 -0.45 -8.92 -2.26
N GLY A 102 -0.94 -8.65 -3.46
CA GLY A 102 -1.68 -9.59 -4.29
C GLY A 102 -3.18 -9.59 -4.00
N PRO A 103 -3.91 -10.69 -4.30
CA PRO A 103 -5.34 -10.79 -4.00
C PRO A 103 -5.60 -10.69 -2.49
N PHE A 104 -6.87 -10.51 -2.11
CA PHE A 104 -7.28 -10.50 -0.71
C PHE A 104 -6.77 -11.75 0.02
N SER A 105 -5.97 -11.54 1.06
CA SER A 105 -5.41 -12.60 1.89
C SER A 105 -5.99 -12.54 3.31
N LEU A 106 -6.06 -13.70 3.96
CA LEU A 106 -6.57 -13.82 5.32
C LEU A 106 -5.57 -13.16 6.30
N VAL A 107 -6.06 -12.25 7.15
CA VAL A 107 -5.23 -11.59 8.18
C VAL A 107 -4.96 -12.51 9.37
N GLY A 108 -5.87 -13.45 9.65
CA GLY A 108 -5.69 -14.51 10.65
C GLY A 108 -6.01 -14.11 12.09
N VAL A 109 -6.39 -12.85 12.33
CA VAL A 109 -6.83 -12.33 13.63
C VAL A 109 -8.02 -11.36 13.47
N PRO A 110 -8.82 -11.11 14.51
CA PRO A 110 -9.82 -10.06 14.50
C PRO A 110 -9.19 -8.69 14.22
N VAL A 111 -9.82 -7.89 13.36
CA VAL A 111 -9.34 -6.55 13.01
C VAL A 111 -10.37 -5.47 13.38
N THR A 112 -9.91 -4.39 14.00
CA THR A 112 -10.75 -3.27 14.45
C THR A 112 -10.33 -1.90 13.94
N SER A 113 -9.11 -1.78 13.43
CA SER A 113 -8.59 -0.53 12.86
C SER A 113 -7.59 -0.77 11.75
N MET A 114 -7.38 0.26 10.93
CA MET A 114 -6.39 0.28 9.87
C MET A 114 -5.78 1.66 9.67
N SER A 115 -4.51 1.69 9.27
CA SER A 115 -3.81 2.91 8.85
C SER A 115 -2.77 2.60 7.77
N ALA A 116 -2.22 3.66 7.17
CA ALA A 116 -1.16 3.58 6.17
C ALA A 116 -0.11 4.65 6.41
N GLN A 117 1.13 4.37 6.03
CA GLN A 117 2.24 5.30 6.16
C GLN A 117 3.22 5.17 5.00
N TRP A 118 3.68 6.32 4.52
CA TRP A 118 4.86 6.45 3.67
C TRP A 118 6.06 6.92 4.51
N LYS A 119 7.22 6.29 4.32
CA LYS A 119 8.51 6.74 4.86
C LYS A 119 9.60 6.57 3.80
N PHE A 120 10.14 7.67 3.32
CA PHE A 120 11.11 7.64 2.22
C PHE A 120 12.00 8.87 2.21
N GLY A 121 13.20 8.75 1.64
CA GLY A 121 14.08 9.86 1.27
C GLY A 121 13.97 10.17 -0.22
N VAL A 122 14.16 11.43 -0.59
CA VAL A 122 14.26 11.87 -1.98
C VAL A 122 15.49 12.75 -2.15
N ASP A 123 16.22 12.56 -3.24
CA ASP A 123 17.44 13.30 -3.55
C ASP A 123 17.19 14.81 -3.76
N ALA A 124 18.27 15.58 -3.62
CA ALA A 124 18.24 17.01 -3.92
C ALA A 124 17.77 17.26 -5.36
N PHE A 125 17.05 18.36 -5.57
CA PHE A 125 16.54 18.82 -6.86
C PHE A 125 15.62 17.82 -7.59
N SER A 126 15.22 16.73 -6.95
CA SER A 126 14.32 15.73 -7.51
C SER A 126 12.88 15.94 -7.07
N SER A 127 11.94 15.38 -7.84
CA SER A 127 10.52 15.32 -7.48
C SER A 127 10.08 13.88 -7.32
N ALA A 128 9.16 13.62 -6.39
CA ALA A 128 8.59 12.30 -6.19
C ALA A 128 7.09 12.35 -5.95
N SER A 129 6.39 11.33 -6.42
CA SER A 129 4.98 11.11 -6.15
C SER A 129 4.73 9.67 -5.75
N GLY A 130 3.65 9.45 -5.00
CA GLY A 130 3.21 8.12 -4.65
C GLY A 130 1.71 8.03 -4.50
N THR A 131 1.17 6.88 -4.87
CA THR A 131 -0.23 6.53 -4.66
C THR A 131 -0.34 5.20 -3.95
N SER A 132 -1.32 5.07 -3.06
CA SER A 132 -1.55 3.81 -2.35
C SER A 132 -3.02 3.60 -2.02
N VAL A 133 -3.40 2.32 -1.91
CA VAL A 133 -4.70 1.89 -1.44
C VAL A 133 -4.52 0.69 -0.52
N PHE A 134 -5.07 0.76 0.69
CA PHE A 134 -5.21 -0.37 1.61
C PHE A 134 -6.70 -0.62 1.85
N THR A 135 -7.14 -1.86 1.68
CA THR A 135 -8.56 -2.23 1.79
C THR A 135 -8.75 -3.44 2.69
N ILE A 136 -9.70 -3.33 3.62
CA ILE A 136 -10.24 -4.43 4.42
C ILE A 136 -11.76 -4.44 4.21
N PRO A 137 -12.34 -5.33 3.37
CA PRO A 137 -13.79 -5.40 3.16
C PRO A 137 -14.53 -5.86 4.41
N ALA A 138 -15.81 -5.52 4.50
CA ALA A 138 -16.68 -6.13 5.50
C ALA A 138 -16.78 -7.66 5.25
N PRO A 139 -16.88 -8.51 6.29
CA PRO A 139 -16.88 -9.97 6.13
C PRO A 139 -17.92 -10.49 5.12
N GLY A 140 -19.09 -9.84 5.02
CA GLY A 140 -20.16 -10.23 4.10
C GLY A 140 -19.89 -9.95 2.62
N THR A 141 -19.02 -8.99 2.28
CA THR A 141 -18.78 -8.59 0.88
C THR A 141 -17.72 -9.43 0.18
N ALA A 142 -16.82 -10.08 0.93
CA ALA A 142 -15.81 -10.98 0.38
C ALA A 142 -16.42 -12.31 -0.12
N PHE A 143 -17.52 -12.76 0.50
CA PHE A 143 -18.19 -14.02 0.14
C PHE A 143 -19.07 -13.89 -1.14
N ALA A 144 -19.61 -12.70 -1.41
CA ALA A 144 -20.54 -12.47 -2.52
C ALA A 144 -19.90 -12.63 -3.92
N LEU A 145 -18.58 -12.47 -4.04
CA LEU A 145 -17.85 -12.63 -5.31
C LEU A 145 -17.56 -14.09 -5.68
N GLY A 146 -17.72 -15.05 -4.76
CA GLY A 146 -17.47 -16.48 -5.02
C GLY A 146 -18.67 -17.27 -5.55
N VAL A 147 -19.90 -16.77 -5.39
CA VAL A 147 -21.12 -17.59 -5.61
C VAL A 147 -21.70 -17.45 -7.03
N LEU A 148 -21.28 -16.45 -7.82
CA LEU A 148 -21.79 -16.24 -9.19
C LEU A 148 -21.09 -17.11 -10.27
N GLY A 149 -20.13 -17.96 -9.88
CA GLY A 149 -19.26 -18.71 -10.79
C GLY A 149 -19.56 -20.20 -10.97
N LEU A 150 -20.72 -20.72 -10.53
CA LEU A 150 -21.09 -22.14 -10.70
C LEU A 150 -21.99 -22.33 -11.93
N PRO A 151 -21.47 -22.59 -13.15
CA PRO A 151 -22.32 -23.07 -14.23
C PRO A 151 -22.78 -24.50 -13.94
N CYS A 152 -24.10 -24.67 -14.01
CA CYS A 152 -24.84 -25.92 -13.93
C CYS A 152 -24.10 -27.13 -14.55
N VAL A 153 -23.79 -28.13 -13.72
CA VAL A 153 -23.39 -29.47 -14.17
C VAL A 153 -24.57 -30.11 -14.90
N ARG A 154 -24.58 -30.03 -16.23
CA ARG A 154 -25.55 -30.73 -17.09
C ARG A 154 -25.15 -32.21 -17.18
N ARG A 155 -25.76 -33.04 -16.34
CA ARG A 155 -25.76 -34.51 -16.42
C ARG A 155 -25.96 -34.97 -17.88
N ARG A 156 -24.98 -35.63 -18.47
CA ARG A 156 -25.21 -36.54 -19.61
C ARG A 156 -25.25 -37.96 -19.07
N ARG A 157 -26.46 -38.53 -19.00
CA ARG A 157 -26.67 -39.98 -18.98
C ARG A 157 -26.73 -40.42 -20.43
N HIS A 158 -25.91 -41.39 -20.82
CA HIS A 158 -26.20 -42.24 -21.97
C HIS A 158 -25.82 -43.68 -21.61
N ALA A 159 -26.79 -44.56 -21.87
CA ALA A 159 -26.69 -46.02 -21.91
C ALA A 159 -26.09 -46.46 -23.26
#